data_AF-A0A3D1GDC2-F1
#
_entry.id   AF-A0A3D1GDC2-F1
#
_cell.length_a   1.000
_cell.length_b   1.000
_cell.length_c   1.000
_cell.angle_alpha   90.00
_cell.angle_beta   90.00
_cell.angle_gamma   90.00
#
_symmetry.space_group_name_H-M   'P 1'
#
loop_
_entity.id
_entity.type
_entity.pdbx_description
1 polymer ?
#
loop_
_entity_poly.entity_id
_entity_poly.type
_entity_poly.pdbx_seq_one_letter_code
_entity_poly.pdbx_strand_id
1 'polypeptide(L)'
;MKKYFYSTGLTLSFLLLSLPLFAQNYSNDLEYRKWRVTLINPIGSNGANATDYTAKYSINLIGGYHGALNGAEFGALFNAEKYYASGVQLAGITNYSQGYMEGVNITGVINYSSDYMSGIQFAGVANITGDNLEGINIAGALNLSGHNSSGLQFAGIGNASTGTIEGLQFGGLFNAAMDDISGLQSTAGINFARNDVEGLQAAGVANFAGDDISGLQASGGANIALGNIEGLLASGFFNYAGRSASGLMATGGVNVARDLEGLAFAGVANIAKDIQGLMIGTVNYSETALGLEIGVLNIAKEFEGAPIGIVSLYGNGRKNIDIRYSDGGFTDVGFTTGTYRVYNSAIIGYNTNLQRNVYRVGLAVG
;
A
#
# COMPACT_ATOMS: atom_id res chain seq x y z
N MET A 1 16.09 -56.58 -9.81
CA MET A 1 16.71 -55.61 -10.73
C MET A 1 16.92 -54.29 -9.98
N LYS A 2 18.07 -53.65 -10.19
CA LYS A 2 18.63 -52.56 -9.37
C LYS A 2 18.02 -51.18 -9.68
N LYS A 3 18.08 -50.32 -8.66
CA LYS A 3 17.81 -48.86 -8.58
C LYS A 3 18.46 -48.03 -9.72
N TYR A 4 17.91 -46.86 -10.07
CA TYR A 4 18.34 -45.52 -9.59
C TYR A 4 17.51 -44.37 -10.20
N PHE A 5 17.13 -43.44 -9.31
CA PHE A 5 16.70 -42.06 -9.51
C PHE A 5 17.87 -41.21 -10.03
N TYR A 6 17.67 -40.21 -10.90
CA TYR A 6 18.35 -38.89 -10.89
C TYR A 6 17.81 -37.95 -12.00
N SER A 7 17.29 -36.79 -11.57
CA SER A 7 17.62 -35.44 -12.08
C SER A 7 17.79 -35.25 -13.60
N THR A 8 16.78 -34.73 -14.28
CA THR A 8 16.97 -33.94 -15.51
C THR A 8 16.92 -32.46 -15.16
N GLY A 9 18.10 -31.86 -15.18
CA GLY A 9 18.35 -30.47 -14.85
C GLY A 9 17.75 -29.50 -15.86
N LEU A 10 17.24 -28.41 -15.27
CA LEU A 10 16.85 -27.16 -15.87
C LEU A 10 18.00 -26.60 -16.74
N THR A 11 17.83 -26.63 -18.05
CA THR A 11 18.68 -25.90 -19.01
C THR A 11 17.76 -25.24 -20.04
N LEU A 12 17.16 -24.11 -19.67
CA LEU A 12 16.66 -23.13 -20.64
C LEU A 12 17.27 -21.78 -20.30
N SER A 13 18.47 -21.59 -20.84
CA SER A 13 19.23 -20.36 -20.81
C SER A 13 18.78 -19.47 -21.98
N PHE A 14 18.58 -18.19 -21.70
CA PHE A 14 18.59 -17.06 -22.63
C PHE A 14 17.58 -17.10 -23.79
N LEU A 15 16.37 -16.59 -23.54
CA LEU A 15 15.60 -15.91 -24.59
C LEU A 15 15.94 -14.42 -24.52
N LEU A 16 16.66 -13.94 -25.53
CA LEU A 16 16.85 -12.53 -25.84
C LEU A 16 15.49 -11.85 -26.00
N LEU A 17 15.10 -11.03 -25.03
CA LEU A 17 14.11 -9.98 -25.23
C LEU A 17 14.85 -8.77 -25.80
N SER A 18 14.88 -8.68 -27.12
CA SER A 18 15.16 -7.43 -27.83
C SER A 18 13.99 -6.48 -27.59
N LEU A 19 14.10 -5.59 -26.60
CA LEU A 19 13.22 -4.44 -26.50
C LEU A 19 13.53 -3.49 -27.67
N PRO A 20 12.51 -2.94 -28.35
CA PRO A 20 12.74 -1.92 -29.36
C PRO A 20 13.20 -0.64 -28.66
N LEU A 21 14.45 -0.24 -28.88
CA LEU A 21 14.93 1.10 -28.55
C LEU A 21 14.14 2.11 -29.39
N PHE A 22 13.28 2.88 -28.73
CA PHE A 22 12.76 4.12 -29.31
C PHE A 22 13.90 5.13 -29.35
N ALA A 23 14.63 5.16 -30.47
CA ALA A 23 15.62 6.18 -30.74
C ALA A 23 14.91 7.54 -30.93
N GLN A 24 14.81 8.33 -29.86
CA GLN A 24 14.43 9.73 -29.97
C GLN A 24 15.62 10.58 -30.44
N ASN A 25 15.34 11.38 -31.46
CA ASN A 25 16.31 12.05 -32.30
C ASN A 25 16.84 13.32 -31.61
N TYR A 26 17.90 13.20 -30.82
CA TYR A 26 18.63 14.36 -30.32
C TYR A 26 19.56 14.91 -31.40
N SER A 27 19.19 16.10 -31.91
CA SER A 27 20.04 16.93 -32.75
C SER A 27 21.23 17.45 -31.94
N ASN A 28 22.41 16.88 -32.17
CA ASN A 28 23.72 17.56 -32.21
C ASN A 28 24.70 16.55 -32.82
N ASP A 29 25.49 16.96 -33.80
CA ASP A 29 26.51 16.15 -34.49
C ASP A 29 27.61 15.70 -33.52
N LEU A 30 27.30 14.78 -32.59
CA LEU A 30 28.27 14.20 -31.69
C LEU A 30 29.19 13.29 -32.49
N GLU A 31 30.48 13.62 -32.49
CA GLU A 31 31.45 12.79 -33.16
C GLU A 31 31.58 11.43 -32.46
N TYR A 32 31.47 10.35 -33.22
CA TYR A 32 31.60 9.01 -32.67
C TYR A 32 33.05 8.67 -32.30
N ARG A 33 33.23 8.06 -31.13
CA ARG A 33 34.49 7.50 -30.66
C ARG A 33 34.28 6.09 -30.13
N LYS A 34 35.00 5.12 -30.69
CA LYS A 34 34.92 3.73 -30.22
C LYS A 34 35.51 3.57 -28.82
N TRP A 35 36.65 4.21 -28.55
CA TRP A 35 37.37 4.14 -27.29
C TRP A 35 37.67 5.54 -26.78
N ARG A 36 37.50 5.73 -25.47
CA ARG A 36 37.86 6.93 -24.73
C ARG A 36 38.53 6.53 -23.41
N VAL A 37 39.63 7.20 -23.09
CA VAL A 37 40.31 7.04 -21.80
C VAL A 37 40.56 8.43 -21.22
N THR A 38 40.09 8.66 -20.00
CA THR A 38 40.17 9.94 -19.30
C THR A 38 40.74 9.72 -17.91
N LEU A 39 41.67 10.57 -17.48
CA LEU A 39 42.09 10.60 -16.08
C LEU A 39 41.05 11.37 -15.26
N ILE A 40 40.93 12.66 -15.58
CA ILE A 40 39.91 13.58 -15.09
C ILE A 40 39.70 14.61 -16.20
N ASN A 41 38.46 14.95 -16.57
CA ASN A 41 38.25 15.98 -17.58
C ASN A 41 38.92 17.32 -17.17
N PRO A 42 39.69 17.99 -18.05
CA PRO A 42 39.92 17.71 -19.49
C PRO A 42 41.15 16.83 -19.82
N ILE A 43 41.85 16.27 -18.84
CA ILE A 43 43.03 15.40 -19.03
C ILE A 43 42.57 14.01 -19.52
N GLY A 44 42.53 13.83 -20.84
CA GLY A 44 42.12 12.58 -21.49
C GLY A 44 42.18 12.64 -23.01
N SER A 45 41.73 11.59 -23.69
CA SER A 45 41.82 11.47 -25.16
C SER A 45 41.09 12.58 -25.94
N ASN A 46 40.07 13.21 -25.33
CA ASN A 46 39.20 14.18 -26.00
C ASN A 46 39.35 15.61 -25.46
N GLY A 47 40.25 15.83 -24.49
CA GLY A 47 40.56 17.17 -24.01
C GLY A 47 39.35 17.94 -23.45
N ALA A 48 39.35 19.25 -23.71
CA ALA A 48 38.26 20.16 -23.34
C ALA A 48 36.98 19.95 -24.18
N ASN A 49 37.08 19.31 -25.35
CA ASN A 49 35.96 19.10 -26.28
C ASN A 49 35.21 17.78 -25.99
N ALA A 50 35.42 17.17 -24.83
CA ALA A 50 34.83 15.87 -24.49
C ALA A 50 33.28 15.85 -24.60
N THR A 51 32.62 17.00 -24.46
CA THR A 51 31.17 17.16 -24.62
C THR A 51 30.65 16.99 -26.03
N ASP A 52 31.53 17.04 -27.04
CA ASP A 52 31.16 17.02 -28.45
C ASP A 52 31.25 15.60 -29.04
N TYR A 53 31.49 14.61 -28.19
CA TYR A 53 31.68 13.21 -28.58
C TYR A 53 30.66 12.28 -27.95
N THR A 54 30.29 11.26 -28.71
CA THR A 54 29.61 10.05 -28.20
C THR A 54 30.60 8.89 -28.14
N ALA A 55 30.67 8.19 -27.01
CA ALA A 55 31.61 7.09 -26.79
C ALA A 55 30.90 5.74 -26.77
N LYS A 56 31.51 4.71 -27.38
CA LYS A 56 31.06 3.31 -27.21
C LYS A 56 31.70 2.64 -25.99
N TYR A 57 32.98 2.89 -25.75
CA TYR A 57 33.71 2.41 -24.58
C TYR A 57 34.45 3.58 -23.92
N SER A 58 34.12 3.88 -22.67
CA SER A 58 34.70 4.99 -21.90
C SER A 58 35.32 4.46 -20.61
N ILE A 59 36.59 4.78 -20.35
CA ILE A 59 37.32 4.42 -19.13
C ILE A 59 37.79 5.70 -18.46
N ASN A 60 37.20 6.03 -17.32
CA ASN A 60 37.53 7.19 -16.49
C ASN A 60 38.31 6.73 -15.25
N LEU A 61 39.62 6.98 -15.21
CA LEU A 61 40.51 6.52 -14.12
C LEU A 61 40.21 7.20 -12.77
N ILE A 62 39.69 8.44 -12.79
CA ILE A 62 39.17 9.13 -11.61
C ILE A 62 37.72 9.53 -11.87
N GLY A 63 37.47 10.32 -12.91
CA GLY A 63 36.11 10.67 -13.30
C GLY A 63 36.02 11.30 -14.69
N GLY A 64 34.89 11.11 -15.35
CA GLY A 64 34.66 11.57 -16.71
C GLY A 64 33.44 12.47 -16.82
N TYR A 65 33.53 13.43 -17.73
CA TYR A 65 32.39 14.22 -18.21
C TYR A 65 32.40 14.23 -19.75
N HIS A 66 31.36 13.72 -20.42
CA HIS A 66 31.30 13.75 -21.88
C HIS A 66 29.91 13.93 -22.47
N GLY A 67 29.84 14.02 -23.80
CA GLY A 67 28.61 14.32 -24.53
C GLY A 67 27.55 13.24 -24.31
N ALA A 68 27.82 12.03 -24.78
CA ALA A 68 26.89 10.92 -24.61
C ALA A 68 27.58 9.55 -24.61
N LEU A 69 26.90 8.54 -24.06
CA LEU A 69 27.34 7.15 -24.04
C LEU A 69 26.40 6.28 -24.88
N ASN A 70 26.96 5.44 -25.76
CA ASN A 70 26.26 4.37 -26.48
C ASN A 70 27.07 3.06 -26.41
N GLY A 71 27.10 2.45 -25.24
CA GLY A 71 27.88 1.24 -24.98
C GLY A 71 28.18 1.03 -23.50
N ALA A 72 29.46 1.00 -23.12
CA ALA A 72 29.85 0.75 -21.73
C ALA A 72 30.83 1.80 -21.21
N GLU A 73 30.60 2.26 -19.99
CA GLU A 73 31.43 3.21 -19.30
C GLU A 73 31.78 2.74 -17.89
N PHE A 74 33.05 2.93 -17.54
CA PHE A 74 33.58 2.66 -16.23
C PHE A 74 34.27 3.91 -15.68
N GLY A 75 33.92 4.33 -14.47
CA GLY A 75 34.55 5.43 -13.75
C GLY A 75 34.96 5.03 -12.34
N ALA A 76 36.18 5.38 -11.93
CA ALA A 76 36.60 5.06 -10.56
C ALA A 76 35.77 5.80 -9.50
N LEU A 77 35.46 7.08 -9.73
CA LEU A 77 34.61 7.89 -8.84
C LEU A 77 33.29 8.28 -9.51
N PHE A 78 33.33 8.90 -10.69
CA PHE A 78 32.10 9.35 -11.35
C PHE A 78 32.12 9.29 -12.88
N ASN A 79 30.93 9.10 -13.46
CA ASN A 79 30.63 9.31 -14.88
C ASN A 79 29.51 10.36 -14.99
N ALA A 80 29.57 11.24 -15.99
CA ALA A 80 28.67 12.39 -16.09
C ALA A 80 28.42 12.81 -17.54
N GLU A 81 27.24 12.46 -18.05
CA GLU A 81 26.90 12.57 -19.47
C GLU A 81 25.96 13.75 -19.70
N LYS A 82 26.34 14.61 -20.66
CA LYS A 82 25.65 15.87 -20.93
C LYS A 82 24.32 15.69 -21.68
N TYR A 83 24.21 14.67 -22.53
CA TYR A 83 23.05 14.48 -23.39
C TYR A 83 22.29 13.20 -23.10
N TYR A 84 22.94 12.04 -23.12
CA TYR A 84 22.28 10.77 -22.81
C TYR A 84 23.28 9.68 -22.46
N ALA A 85 22.80 8.65 -21.78
CA ALA A 85 23.52 7.40 -21.59
C ALA A 85 22.65 6.21 -22.01
N SER A 86 23.14 5.44 -22.99
CA SER A 86 22.52 4.23 -23.50
C SER A 86 23.50 3.07 -23.39
N GLY A 87 23.24 2.15 -22.47
CA GLY A 87 24.05 0.95 -22.25
C GLY A 87 24.37 0.72 -20.77
N VAL A 88 25.64 0.51 -20.44
CA VAL A 88 26.09 0.15 -19.08
C VAL A 88 26.99 1.22 -18.50
N GLN A 89 26.63 1.77 -17.34
CA GLN A 89 27.48 2.68 -16.56
C GLN A 89 27.84 2.07 -15.21
N LEU A 90 29.13 2.08 -14.87
CA LEU A 90 29.65 1.63 -13.59
C LEU A 90 30.51 2.76 -12.98
N ALA A 91 30.17 3.22 -11.77
CA ALA A 91 31.03 4.16 -11.04
C ALA A 91 31.13 3.87 -9.53
N GLY A 92 32.26 4.26 -8.93
CA GLY A 92 32.45 4.12 -7.49
C GLY A 92 31.53 4.99 -6.64
N ILE A 93 31.21 6.21 -7.09
CA ILE A 93 30.38 7.17 -6.34
C ILE A 93 29.10 7.49 -7.12
N THR A 94 29.22 8.07 -8.32
CA THR A 94 28.07 8.64 -9.02
C THR A 94 28.08 8.41 -10.53
N ASN A 95 26.91 8.08 -11.07
CA ASN A 95 26.62 8.13 -12.50
C ASN A 95 25.54 9.17 -12.69
N TYR A 96 25.81 10.13 -13.56
CA TYR A 96 24.95 11.27 -13.84
C TYR A 96 24.64 11.32 -15.33
N SER A 97 23.36 11.36 -15.70
CA SER A 97 22.91 11.66 -17.07
C SER A 97 22.01 12.88 -17.03
N GLN A 98 22.40 13.93 -17.75
CA GLN A 98 21.60 15.16 -17.88
C GLN A 98 20.38 14.98 -18.79
N GLY A 99 20.37 13.96 -19.65
CA GLY A 99 19.17 13.52 -20.35
C GLY A 99 18.79 12.10 -19.95
N TYR A 100 18.36 11.31 -20.92
CA TYR A 100 17.83 9.99 -20.64
C TYR A 100 18.90 8.98 -20.26
N MET A 101 18.49 7.96 -19.51
CA MET A 101 19.31 6.79 -19.21
C MET A 101 18.57 5.52 -19.63
N GLU A 102 19.11 4.80 -20.59
CA GLU A 102 18.60 3.50 -21.05
C GLU A 102 19.62 2.41 -20.79
N GLY A 103 19.25 1.36 -20.06
CA GLY A 103 20.10 0.21 -19.79
C GLY A 103 20.41 0.00 -18.31
N VAL A 104 21.68 -0.19 -17.96
CA VAL A 104 22.09 -0.59 -16.59
C VAL A 104 23.00 0.47 -15.98
N ASN A 105 22.60 0.99 -14.83
CA ASN A 105 23.34 1.99 -14.08
C ASN A 105 23.72 1.48 -12.68
N ILE A 106 25.01 1.36 -12.35
CA ILE A 106 25.46 0.85 -11.05
C ILE A 106 26.45 1.81 -10.41
N THR A 107 26.15 2.24 -9.19
CA THR A 107 26.99 3.14 -8.40
C THR A 107 27.13 2.72 -6.94
N GLY A 108 28.22 3.15 -6.31
CA GLY A 108 28.38 2.99 -4.86
C GLY A 108 27.51 3.96 -4.05
N VAL A 109 27.11 5.12 -4.58
CA VAL A 109 26.35 6.12 -3.82
C VAL A 109 25.09 6.58 -4.55
N ILE A 110 25.19 7.24 -5.72
CA ILE A 110 24.05 7.88 -6.38
C ILE A 110 23.99 7.59 -7.87
N ASN A 111 22.85 7.13 -8.38
CA ASN A 111 22.49 7.28 -9.79
C ASN A 111 21.55 8.48 -9.94
N TYR A 112 21.81 9.34 -10.92
CA TYR A 112 20.96 10.48 -11.23
C TYR A 112 20.72 10.58 -12.74
N SER A 113 19.46 10.55 -13.15
CA SER A 113 19.01 10.82 -14.51
C SER A 113 18.07 12.02 -14.47
N SER A 114 18.38 13.10 -15.19
CA SER A 114 17.53 14.30 -15.21
C SER A 114 16.23 14.13 -16.00
N ASP A 115 16.20 13.20 -16.95
CA ASP A 115 15.06 12.92 -17.83
C ASP A 115 14.54 11.49 -17.54
N TYR A 116 13.93 10.83 -18.53
CA TYR A 116 13.43 9.46 -18.37
C TYR A 116 14.53 8.43 -18.14
N MET A 117 14.19 7.39 -17.38
CA MET A 117 15.03 6.24 -17.09
C MET A 117 14.30 4.97 -17.54
N SER A 118 14.92 4.18 -18.42
CA SER A 118 14.42 2.85 -18.80
C SER A 118 15.48 1.77 -18.56
N GLY A 119 15.23 0.83 -17.67
CA GLY A 119 16.14 -0.29 -17.38
C GLY A 119 16.36 -0.57 -15.90
N ILE A 120 17.62 -0.71 -15.47
CA ILE A 120 17.99 -1.12 -14.12
C ILE A 120 18.93 -0.10 -13.48
N GLN A 121 18.60 0.43 -12.31
CA GLN A 121 19.54 1.20 -11.48
C GLN A 121 19.80 0.53 -10.14
N PHE A 122 21.08 0.52 -9.75
CA PHE A 122 21.55 0.10 -8.44
C PHE A 122 22.44 1.17 -7.82
N ALA A 123 22.09 1.62 -6.62
CA ALA A 123 22.88 2.60 -5.87
C ALA A 123 22.99 2.23 -4.39
N GLY A 124 24.14 2.48 -3.77
CA GLY A 124 24.30 2.26 -2.33
C GLY A 124 23.50 3.23 -1.46
N VAL A 125 23.14 4.42 -1.97
CA VAL A 125 22.32 5.40 -1.25
C VAL A 125 21.04 5.72 -2.02
N ALA A 126 21.13 6.32 -3.21
CA ALA A 126 19.94 6.81 -3.89
C ALA A 126 19.94 6.64 -5.41
N ASN A 127 18.78 6.31 -5.96
CA ASN A 127 18.48 6.47 -7.37
C ASN A 127 17.50 7.63 -7.55
N ILE A 128 17.79 8.53 -8.47
CA ILE A 128 16.98 9.72 -8.73
C ILE A 128 16.73 9.82 -10.23
N THR A 129 15.45 9.82 -10.61
CA THR A 129 14.98 10.04 -11.98
C THR A 129 14.15 11.32 -12.00
N GLY A 130 14.48 12.27 -12.87
CA GLY A 130 13.84 13.59 -12.92
C GLY A 130 12.48 13.58 -13.62
N ASP A 131 12.24 12.61 -14.51
CA ASP A 131 10.97 12.42 -15.21
C ASP A 131 10.42 10.99 -14.99
N ASN A 132 10.09 10.26 -16.06
CA ASN A 132 9.48 8.93 -15.97
C ASN A 132 10.51 7.83 -15.70
N LEU A 133 10.14 6.89 -14.84
CA LEU A 133 10.92 5.69 -14.55
C LEU A 133 10.20 4.46 -15.11
N GLU A 134 10.90 3.65 -15.88
CA GLU A 134 10.43 2.35 -16.36
C GLU A 134 11.50 1.27 -16.07
N GLY A 135 11.19 0.33 -15.18
CA GLY A 135 12.08 -0.81 -14.90
C GLY A 135 12.34 -1.04 -13.42
N ILE A 136 13.61 -1.31 -13.05
CA ILE A 136 13.99 -1.77 -11.71
C ILE A 136 14.94 -0.77 -11.05
N ASN A 137 14.52 -0.21 -9.92
CA ASN A 137 15.35 0.65 -9.08
C ASN A 137 15.62 0.02 -7.72
N ILE A 138 16.90 -0.16 -7.39
CA ILE A 138 17.35 -0.72 -6.11
C ILE A 138 18.30 0.28 -5.46
N ALA A 139 17.93 0.77 -4.28
CA ALA A 139 18.74 1.70 -3.52
C ALA A 139 18.93 1.23 -2.06
N GLY A 140 20.10 1.51 -1.49
CA GLY A 140 20.31 1.26 -0.07
C GLY A 140 19.47 2.18 0.83
N ALA A 141 19.12 3.39 0.38
CA ALA A 141 18.27 4.31 1.13
C ALA A 141 17.01 4.73 0.36
N LEU A 142 17.12 5.43 -0.77
CA LEU A 142 15.96 6.08 -1.41
C LEU A 142 15.88 5.85 -2.93
N ASN A 143 14.69 5.60 -3.45
CA ASN A 143 14.39 5.78 -4.87
C ASN A 143 13.43 6.95 -5.05
N LEU A 144 13.75 7.88 -5.94
CA LEU A 144 12.96 9.07 -6.22
C LEU A 144 12.67 9.16 -7.72
N SER A 145 11.39 9.30 -8.08
CA SER A 145 10.94 9.60 -9.44
C SER A 145 10.20 10.94 -9.47
N GLY A 146 10.59 11.80 -10.40
CA GLY A 146 10.03 13.13 -10.62
C GLY A 146 8.74 13.13 -11.45
N HIS A 147 8.33 11.98 -11.97
CA HIS A 147 7.01 11.78 -12.57
C HIS A 147 6.49 10.36 -12.35
N ASN A 148 6.02 9.69 -13.40
CA ASN A 148 5.43 8.36 -13.29
C ASN A 148 6.53 7.30 -13.09
N SER A 149 6.15 6.19 -12.46
CA SER A 149 7.03 5.05 -12.24
C SER A 149 6.33 3.76 -12.60
N SER A 150 6.80 3.07 -13.62
CA SER A 150 6.38 1.72 -13.98
C SER A 150 7.46 0.70 -13.65
N GLY A 151 7.13 -0.35 -12.91
CA GLY A 151 8.06 -1.46 -12.59
C GLY A 151 8.28 -1.72 -11.09
N LEU A 152 9.53 -1.95 -10.68
CA LEU A 152 9.89 -2.36 -9.32
C LEU A 152 10.82 -1.34 -8.66
N GLN A 153 10.45 -0.85 -7.48
CA GLN A 153 11.33 -0.04 -6.64
C GLN A 153 11.58 -0.72 -5.28
N PHE A 154 12.85 -0.86 -4.91
CA PHE A 154 13.28 -1.35 -3.60
C PHE A 154 14.24 -0.36 -2.94
N ALA A 155 13.92 0.07 -1.73
CA ALA A 155 14.70 1.04 -0.98
C ALA A 155 14.75 0.73 0.51
N GLY A 156 15.93 0.82 1.12
CA GLY A 156 16.09 0.56 2.57
C GLY A 156 15.35 1.55 3.47
N ILE A 157 15.14 2.79 3.03
CA ILE A 157 14.32 3.79 3.74
C ILE A 157 12.97 3.97 3.04
N GLY A 158 12.94 4.27 1.75
CA GLY A 158 11.66 4.47 1.08
C GLY A 158 11.72 4.86 -0.38
N ASN A 159 10.57 4.74 -1.02
CA ASN A 159 10.37 5.09 -2.43
C ASN A 159 9.39 6.26 -2.53
N ALA A 160 9.65 7.22 -3.41
CA ALA A 160 8.72 8.32 -3.67
C ALA A 160 8.60 8.60 -5.17
N SER A 161 7.36 8.74 -5.65
CA SER A 161 7.02 9.20 -7.00
C SER A 161 6.09 10.41 -6.90
N THR A 162 6.36 11.45 -7.67
CA THR A 162 5.46 12.61 -7.76
C THR A 162 4.29 12.38 -8.72
N GLY A 163 4.36 11.35 -9.59
CA GLY A 163 3.29 10.91 -10.47
C GLY A 163 2.73 9.53 -10.09
N THR A 164 2.10 8.88 -11.07
CA THR A 164 1.45 7.57 -10.92
C THR A 164 2.48 6.46 -10.76
N ILE A 165 2.18 5.47 -9.91
CA ILE A 165 2.97 4.25 -9.78
C ILE A 165 2.20 3.07 -10.36
N GLU A 166 2.80 2.42 -11.35
CA GLU A 166 2.31 1.17 -11.95
C GLU A 166 3.31 0.05 -11.64
N GLY A 167 3.06 -0.73 -10.59
CA GLY A 167 3.93 -1.85 -10.22
C GLY A 167 4.15 -2.04 -8.73
N LEU A 168 5.39 -2.32 -8.32
CA LEU A 168 5.72 -2.78 -6.97
C LEU A 168 6.68 -1.82 -6.28
N GLN A 169 6.34 -1.36 -5.08
CA GLN A 169 7.22 -0.57 -4.21
C GLN A 169 7.45 -1.25 -2.86
N PHE A 170 8.72 -1.44 -2.51
CA PHE A 170 9.18 -2.00 -1.24
C PHE A 170 10.11 -1.00 -0.55
N GLY A 171 9.64 -0.43 0.55
CA GLY A 171 10.35 0.59 1.32
C GLY A 171 10.51 0.17 2.77
N GLY A 172 11.63 0.47 3.43
CA GLY A 172 11.79 0.14 4.84
C GLY A 172 10.81 0.90 5.75
N LEU A 173 10.69 2.22 5.54
CA LEU A 173 9.88 3.13 6.36
C LEU A 173 8.70 3.76 5.61
N PHE A 174 8.83 4.04 4.31
CA PHE A 174 7.70 4.58 3.57
C PHE A 174 7.71 4.24 2.08
N ASN A 175 6.52 4.27 1.49
CA ASN A 175 6.32 4.40 0.05
C ASN A 175 5.32 5.54 -0.19
N ALA A 176 5.60 6.43 -1.14
CA ALA A 176 4.77 7.59 -1.40
C ALA A 176 4.50 7.78 -2.91
N ALA A 177 3.22 7.99 -3.24
CA ALA A 177 2.72 8.42 -4.53
C ALA A 177 2.01 9.76 -4.36
N MET A 178 2.33 10.77 -5.17
CA MET A 178 1.59 12.04 -5.19
C MET A 178 0.45 12.05 -6.22
N ASP A 179 0.16 10.90 -6.83
CA ASP A 179 -0.93 10.65 -7.76
C ASP A 179 -1.51 9.24 -7.47
N ASP A 180 -1.99 8.54 -8.49
CA ASP A 180 -2.57 7.19 -8.39
C ASP A 180 -1.53 6.06 -8.19
N ILE A 181 -2.02 4.93 -7.67
CA ILE A 181 -1.26 3.68 -7.57
C ILE A 181 -2.04 2.55 -8.21
N SER A 182 -1.43 1.86 -9.17
CA SER A 182 -1.88 0.57 -9.68
C SER A 182 -0.83 -0.50 -9.39
N GLY A 183 -1.06 -1.33 -8.37
CA GLY A 183 -0.15 -2.41 -7.99
C GLY A 183 0.00 -2.64 -6.48
N LEU A 184 1.24 -2.73 -6.00
CA LEU A 184 1.54 -3.09 -4.60
C LEU A 184 2.51 -2.12 -3.95
N GLN A 185 2.15 -1.62 -2.76
CA GLN A 185 3.09 -0.96 -1.86
C GLN A 185 3.26 -1.75 -0.56
N SER A 186 4.50 -1.96 -0.13
CA SER A 186 4.82 -2.68 1.10
C SER A 186 5.91 -1.97 1.90
N THR A 187 5.66 -1.74 3.18
CA THR A 187 6.62 -1.10 4.10
C THR A 187 6.41 -1.46 5.57
N ALA A 188 7.42 -1.30 6.42
CA ALA A 188 7.24 -1.41 7.86
C ALA A 188 6.67 -0.12 8.49
N GLY A 189 6.73 1.02 7.80
CA GLY A 189 6.15 2.28 8.27
C GLY A 189 4.84 2.60 7.58
N ILE A 190 4.85 3.56 6.64
CA ILE A 190 3.64 4.16 6.07
C ILE A 190 3.63 4.09 4.54
N ASN A 191 2.52 3.58 3.97
CA ASN A 191 2.23 3.77 2.56
C ASN A 191 1.30 4.97 2.38
N PHE A 192 1.59 5.82 1.39
CA PHE A 192 0.84 7.03 1.08
C PHE A 192 0.53 7.10 -0.41
N ALA A 193 -0.75 7.25 -0.74
CA ALA A 193 -1.26 7.61 -2.06
C ALA A 193 -2.09 8.89 -1.93
N ARG A 194 -1.83 9.88 -2.79
CA ARG A 194 -2.59 11.13 -2.76
C ARG A 194 -3.98 10.97 -3.37
N ASN A 195 -4.10 10.18 -4.43
CA ASN A 195 -5.34 9.98 -5.17
C ASN A 195 -5.79 8.52 -5.00
N ASP A 196 -6.03 7.80 -6.10
CA ASP A 196 -6.65 6.48 -6.09
C ASP A 196 -5.64 5.34 -5.88
N VAL A 197 -6.10 4.24 -5.28
CA VAL A 197 -5.32 3.01 -5.10
C VAL A 197 -6.07 1.83 -5.69
N GLU A 198 -5.55 1.28 -6.79
CA GLU A 198 -5.96 0.00 -7.37
C GLU A 198 -4.90 -1.07 -7.02
N GLY A 199 -5.23 -1.96 -6.07
CA GLY A 199 -4.35 -3.07 -5.69
C GLY A 199 -4.15 -3.25 -4.19
N LEU A 200 -2.91 -3.39 -3.72
CA LEU A 200 -2.58 -3.78 -2.35
C LEU A 200 -1.64 -2.79 -1.65
N GLN A 201 -2.03 -2.28 -0.49
CA GLN A 201 -1.12 -1.58 0.42
C GLN A 201 -0.94 -2.36 1.73
N ALA A 202 0.30 -2.71 2.05
CA ALA A 202 0.69 -3.39 3.28
C ALA A 202 1.68 -2.53 4.09
N ALA A 203 1.31 -2.16 5.30
CA ALA A 203 2.13 -1.27 6.14
C ALA A 203 2.25 -1.78 7.58
N GLY A 204 3.41 -1.62 8.21
CA GLY A 204 3.52 -1.89 9.64
C GLY A 204 2.76 -0.88 10.50
N VAL A 205 2.71 0.40 10.09
CA VAL A 205 2.03 1.47 10.82
C VAL A 205 0.72 1.85 10.14
N ALA A 206 0.74 2.41 8.94
CA ALA A 206 -0.49 2.90 8.33
C ALA A 206 -0.49 2.89 6.80
N ASN A 207 -1.66 2.74 6.21
CA ASN A 207 -1.91 3.02 4.80
C ASN A 207 -2.85 4.22 4.67
N PHE A 208 -2.55 5.11 3.73
CA PHE A 208 -3.35 6.28 3.43
C PHE A 208 -3.64 6.37 1.92
N ALA A 209 -4.91 6.60 1.56
CA ALA A 209 -5.36 7.00 0.23
C ALA A 209 -6.23 8.26 0.34
N GLY A 210 -5.93 9.27 -0.48
CA GLY A 210 -6.67 10.53 -0.46
C GLY A 210 -7.98 10.50 -1.25
N ASP A 211 -8.16 9.55 -2.17
CA ASP A 211 -9.43 9.33 -2.88
C ASP A 211 -9.90 7.87 -2.72
N ASP A 212 -10.16 7.16 -3.81
CA ASP A 212 -10.84 5.87 -3.82
C ASP A 212 -9.85 4.70 -3.73
N ILE A 213 -10.31 3.58 -3.18
CA ILE A 213 -9.54 2.33 -3.08
C ILE A 213 -10.33 1.21 -3.74
N SER A 214 -9.73 0.56 -4.73
CA SER A 214 -10.19 -0.72 -5.25
C SER A 214 -9.15 -1.79 -4.91
N GLY A 215 -9.39 -2.58 -3.86
CA GLY A 215 -8.48 -3.65 -3.44
C GLY A 215 -8.33 -3.83 -1.93
N LEU A 216 -7.09 -3.98 -1.46
CA LEU A 216 -6.75 -4.42 -0.10
C LEU A 216 -5.83 -3.43 0.61
N GLN A 217 -6.24 -2.92 1.78
CA GLN A 217 -5.31 -2.28 2.72
C GLN A 217 -5.15 -3.13 3.98
N ALA A 218 -3.90 -3.46 4.31
CA ALA A 218 -3.53 -4.18 5.52
C ALA A 218 -2.49 -3.39 6.33
N SER A 219 -2.78 -3.07 7.59
CA SER A 219 -1.81 -2.40 8.45
C SER A 219 -1.78 -2.88 9.89
N GLY A 220 -0.66 -2.67 10.59
CA GLY A 220 -0.58 -2.89 12.03
C GLY A 220 -1.30 -1.80 12.84
N GLY A 221 -1.33 -0.57 12.34
CA GLY A 221 -1.95 0.58 13.00
C GLY A 221 -3.31 0.95 12.41
N ALA A 222 -3.30 1.70 11.30
CA ALA A 222 -4.49 2.30 10.74
C ALA A 222 -4.55 2.26 9.20
N ASN A 223 -5.74 2.05 8.65
CA ASN A 223 -6.02 2.26 7.23
C ASN A 223 -6.99 3.44 7.06
N ILE A 224 -6.67 4.37 6.19
CA ILE A 224 -7.45 5.59 5.98
C ILE A 224 -7.68 5.77 4.48
N ALA A 225 -8.94 5.84 4.06
CA ALA A 225 -9.34 6.32 2.74
C ALA A 225 -10.35 7.46 2.90
N LEU A 226 -10.14 8.59 2.21
CA LEU A 226 -11.08 9.70 2.25
C LEU A 226 -12.22 9.56 1.23
N GLY A 227 -12.04 8.73 0.20
CA GLY A 227 -13.03 8.41 -0.82
C GLY A 227 -13.85 7.15 -0.54
N ASN A 228 -14.16 6.43 -1.61
CA ASN A 228 -14.86 5.16 -1.63
C ASN A 228 -13.88 4.00 -1.47
N ILE A 229 -14.34 2.90 -0.90
CA ILE A 229 -13.55 1.69 -0.72
C ILE A 229 -14.35 0.52 -1.27
N GLU A 230 -13.79 -0.15 -2.26
CA GLU A 230 -14.28 -1.43 -2.80
C GLU A 230 -13.25 -2.51 -2.49
N GLY A 231 -13.50 -3.32 -1.46
CA GLY A 231 -12.61 -4.40 -1.07
C GLY A 231 -12.48 -4.59 0.43
N LEU A 232 -11.24 -4.72 0.93
CA LEU A 232 -10.98 -5.08 2.33
C LEU A 232 -9.99 -4.13 3.00
N LEU A 233 -10.37 -3.70 4.20
CA LEU A 233 -9.54 -2.93 5.13
C LEU A 233 -9.28 -3.76 6.39
N ALA A 234 -8.02 -4.11 6.64
CA ALA A 234 -7.62 -4.86 7.82
C ALA A 234 -6.58 -4.07 8.62
N SER A 235 -6.88 -3.68 9.86
CA SER A 235 -5.95 -2.96 10.72
C SER A 235 -5.89 -3.50 12.14
N GLY A 236 -4.83 -3.18 12.88
CA GLY A 236 -4.78 -3.47 14.31
C GLY A 236 -5.71 -2.59 15.14
N PHE A 237 -5.84 -1.30 14.79
CA PHE A 237 -6.52 -0.33 15.65
C PHE A 237 -7.63 0.48 14.96
N PHE A 238 -7.47 0.88 13.70
CA PHE A 238 -8.39 1.84 13.10
C PHE A 238 -8.56 1.68 11.59
N ASN A 239 -9.80 1.62 11.12
CA ASN A 239 -10.11 1.79 9.70
C ASN A 239 -11.05 2.98 9.51
N TYR A 240 -10.81 3.80 8.50
CA TYR A 240 -11.64 4.95 8.14
C TYR A 240 -11.99 4.95 6.65
N ALA A 241 -13.28 5.12 6.35
CA ALA A 241 -13.82 5.32 5.01
C ALA A 241 -14.65 6.61 4.97
N GLY A 242 -14.18 7.62 4.25
CA GLY A 242 -14.79 8.96 4.23
C GLY A 242 -16.12 9.04 3.48
N ARG A 243 -16.33 8.19 2.46
CA ARG A 243 -17.58 8.14 1.67
C ARG A 243 -18.30 6.81 1.84
N SER A 244 -17.95 5.81 1.04
CA SER A 244 -18.58 4.49 1.08
C SER A 244 -17.54 3.40 1.29
N ALA A 245 -17.92 2.32 1.97
CA ALA A 245 -17.13 1.12 2.12
C ALA A 245 -17.98 -0.08 1.71
N SER A 246 -17.70 -0.61 0.51
CA SER A 246 -18.27 -1.84 -0.02
C SER A 246 -17.28 -3.00 0.18
N GLY A 247 -17.64 -3.98 1.01
CA GLY A 247 -16.81 -5.16 1.27
C GLY A 247 -16.60 -5.48 2.74
N LEU A 248 -15.34 -5.60 3.19
CA LEU A 248 -14.99 -6.03 4.56
C LEU A 248 -14.11 -5.00 5.27
N MET A 249 -14.59 -4.44 6.38
CA MET A 249 -13.77 -3.67 7.31
C MET A 249 -13.50 -4.50 8.57
N ALA A 250 -12.24 -4.83 8.85
CA ALA A 250 -11.84 -5.62 10.00
C ALA A 250 -10.76 -4.90 10.82
N THR A 251 -11.00 -4.69 12.11
CA THR A 251 -10.03 -4.06 13.00
C THR A 251 -10.12 -4.56 14.44
N GLY A 252 -8.99 -4.53 15.15
CA GLY A 252 -8.98 -4.76 16.60
C GLY A 252 -9.55 -3.59 17.41
N GLY A 253 -9.58 -2.38 16.86
CA GLY A 253 -10.09 -1.19 17.52
C GLY A 253 -11.43 -0.72 16.94
N VAL A 254 -11.40 0.33 16.12
CA VAL A 254 -12.61 1.04 15.66
C VAL A 254 -12.67 1.12 14.14
N ASN A 255 -13.82 0.73 13.57
CA ASN A 255 -14.15 1.05 12.18
C ASN A 255 -15.03 2.29 12.15
N VAL A 256 -14.70 3.24 11.26
CA VAL A 256 -15.53 4.40 10.96
C VAL A 256 -15.80 4.43 9.46
N ALA A 257 -17.06 4.44 9.07
CA ALA A 257 -17.48 4.63 7.69
C ALA A 257 -18.64 5.62 7.65
N ARG A 258 -18.89 6.28 6.52
CA ARG A 258 -20.15 6.99 6.33
C ARG A 258 -21.22 6.02 5.83
N ASP A 259 -21.02 5.44 4.65
CA ASP A 259 -21.91 4.43 4.10
C ASP A 259 -21.18 3.07 4.09
N LEU A 260 -21.77 2.03 4.68
CA LEU A 260 -21.18 0.69 4.76
C LEU A 260 -22.10 -0.34 4.10
N GLU A 261 -21.63 -0.96 3.02
CA GLU A 261 -22.29 -2.09 2.37
C GLU A 261 -21.41 -3.34 2.49
N GLY A 262 -21.80 -4.29 3.35
CA GLY A 262 -21.04 -5.51 3.57
C GLY A 262 -20.82 -5.85 5.04
N LEU A 263 -19.58 -6.18 5.41
CA LEU A 263 -19.24 -6.71 6.72
C LEU A 263 -18.30 -5.77 7.46
N ALA A 264 -18.62 -5.44 8.72
CA ALA A 264 -17.71 -4.71 9.60
C ALA A 264 -17.47 -5.46 10.91
N PHE A 265 -16.20 -5.68 11.23
CA PHE A 265 -15.72 -6.32 12.44
C PHE A 265 -14.81 -5.36 13.19
N ALA A 266 -15.16 -5.03 14.43
CA ALA A 266 -14.35 -4.17 15.28
C ALA A 266 -14.27 -4.74 16.68
N GLY A 267 -13.06 -4.82 17.25
CA GLY A 267 -12.87 -5.25 18.63
C GLY A 267 -13.46 -4.28 19.66
N VAL A 268 -13.53 -2.98 19.33
CA VAL A 268 -14.14 -1.95 20.17
C VAL A 268 -15.45 -1.47 19.56
N ALA A 269 -15.43 -0.74 18.45
CA ALA A 269 -16.64 -0.13 17.92
C ALA A 269 -16.72 -0.12 16.39
N ASN A 270 -17.90 -0.40 15.86
CA ASN A 270 -18.25 -0.04 14.49
C ASN A 270 -19.14 1.21 14.55
N ILE A 271 -18.73 2.26 13.83
CA ILE A 271 -19.47 3.52 13.72
C ILE A 271 -19.71 3.75 12.25
N ALA A 272 -20.97 3.72 11.83
CA ALA A 272 -21.32 4.16 10.49
C ALA A 272 -22.59 5.01 10.48
N LYS A 273 -22.85 5.71 9.39
CA LYS A 273 -24.07 6.49 9.26
C LYS A 273 -25.18 5.62 8.70
N ASP A 274 -24.95 5.07 7.52
CA ASP A 274 -25.90 4.23 6.78
C ASP A 274 -25.28 2.84 6.55
N ILE A 275 -26.01 1.78 6.87
CA ILE A 275 -25.47 0.41 6.89
C ILE A 275 -26.40 -0.55 6.19
N GLN A 276 -25.84 -1.35 5.30
CA GLN A 276 -26.48 -2.49 4.67
C GLN A 276 -25.58 -3.71 4.78
N GLY A 277 -25.84 -4.56 5.77
CA GLY A 277 -25.07 -5.80 5.96
C GLY A 277 -24.94 -6.23 7.41
N LEU A 278 -23.73 -6.60 7.81
CA LEU A 278 -23.45 -7.22 9.10
C LEU A 278 -22.38 -6.45 9.86
N MET A 279 -22.68 -6.10 11.10
CA MET A 279 -21.72 -5.53 12.04
C MET A 279 -21.50 -6.46 13.23
N ILE A 280 -20.23 -6.65 13.58
CA ILE A 280 -19.82 -7.37 14.78
C ILE A 280 -18.83 -6.51 15.55
N GLY A 281 -19.17 -6.16 16.78
CA GLY A 281 -18.27 -5.43 17.67
C GLY A 281 -18.83 -5.24 19.07
N THR A 282 -18.03 -4.72 20.00
CA THR A 282 -18.57 -4.51 21.37
C THR A 282 -19.64 -3.42 21.37
N VAL A 283 -19.42 -2.38 20.58
CA VAL A 283 -20.38 -1.30 20.33
C VAL A 283 -20.63 -1.18 18.84
N ASN A 284 -21.88 -1.22 18.42
CA ASN A 284 -22.28 -0.88 17.06
C ASN A 284 -23.16 0.37 17.11
N TYR A 285 -22.79 1.38 16.33
CA TYR A 285 -23.53 2.64 16.23
C TYR A 285 -23.84 2.95 14.77
N SER A 286 -25.11 3.23 14.49
CA SER A 286 -25.62 3.60 13.18
C SER A 286 -26.68 4.71 13.25
N GLU A 287 -26.88 5.48 12.18
CA GLU A 287 -28.10 6.28 12.05
C GLU A 287 -29.21 5.42 11.45
N THR A 288 -28.94 4.84 10.28
CA THR A 288 -29.81 3.91 9.58
C THR A 288 -29.08 2.60 9.40
N ALA A 289 -29.69 1.47 9.76
CA ALA A 289 -29.08 0.16 9.55
C ALA A 289 -30.11 -0.89 9.08
N LEU A 290 -29.72 -1.62 8.03
CA LEU A 290 -30.44 -2.75 7.46
C LEU A 290 -29.55 -4.00 7.55
N GLY A 291 -29.97 -5.00 8.33
CA GLY A 291 -29.29 -6.31 8.37
C GLY A 291 -29.09 -6.88 9.77
N LEU A 292 -27.86 -7.27 10.10
CA LEU A 292 -27.52 -7.96 11.34
C LEU A 292 -26.53 -7.14 12.17
N GLU A 293 -26.87 -6.86 13.41
CA GLU A 293 -25.94 -6.26 14.37
C GLU A 293 -25.70 -7.23 15.51
N ILE A 294 -24.44 -7.63 15.72
CA ILE A 294 -24.02 -8.45 16.85
C ILE A 294 -23.10 -7.61 17.72
N GLY A 295 -23.48 -7.42 18.99
CA GLY A 295 -22.64 -6.68 19.91
C GLY A 295 -23.12 -6.67 21.35
N VAL A 296 -22.32 -6.13 22.26
CA VAL A 296 -22.77 -5.91 23.63
C VAL A 296 -23.80 -4.80 23.65
N LEU A 297 -23.53 -3.73 22.91
CA LEU A 297 -24.37 -2.54 22.78
C LEU A 297 -24.58 -2.22 21.30
N ASN A 298 -25.83 -2.27 20.85
CA ASN A 298 -26.22 -1.83 19.52
C ASN A 298 -27.10 -0.58 19.65
N ILE A 299 -26.79 0.47 18.89
CA ILE A 299 -27.51 1.75 18.92
C ILE A 299 -27.80 2.21 17.49
N ALA A 300 -29.06 2.45 17.17
CA ALA A 300 -29.43 3.12 15.92
C ALA A 300 -30.62 4.06 16.08
N LYS A 301 -30.75 5.04 15.17
CA LYS A 301 -31.99 5.84 15.07
C LYS A 301 -33.08 5.02 14.39
N GLU A 302 -32.75 4.41 13.26
CA GLU A 302 -33.64 3.54 12.49
C GLU A 302 -32.92 2.22 12.19
N PHE A 303 -33.49 1.11 12.65
CA PHE A 303 -32.94 -0.22 12.39
C PHE A 303 -34.02 -1.15 11.85
N GLU A 304 -33.72 -1.85 10.76
CA GLU A 304 -34.52 -2.96 10.25
C GLU A 304 -33.64 -4.20 10.13
N GLY A 305 -33.99 -5.23 10.90
CA GLY A 305 -33.22 -6.47 10.89
C GLY A 305 -33.24 -7.21 12.22
N ALA A 306 -32.18 -7.99 12.43
CA ALA A 306 -32.02 -8.86 13.57
C ALA A 306 -30.88 -8.36 14.47
N PRO A 307 -31.19 -7.84 15.66
CA PRO A 307 -30.18 -7.45 16.63
C PRO A 307 -29.89 -8.59 17.60
N ILE A 308 -28.62 -8.96 17.71
CA ILE A 308 -28.16 -9.96 18.68
C ILE A 308 -27.23 -9.23 19.65
N GLY A 309 -27.69 -9.00 20.88
CA GLY A 309 -26.86 -8.29 21.84
C GLY A 309 -27.44 -8.23 23.24
N ILE A 310 -26.66 -7.73 24.20
CA ILE A 310 -27.15 -7.56 25.57
C ILE A 310 -28.14 -6.40 25.62
N VAL A 311 -27.79 -5.29 24.98
CA VAL A 311 -28.61 -4.07 24.92
C VAL A 311 -28.68 -3.58 23.48
N SER A 312 -29.89 -3.47 22.93
CA SER A 312 -30.11 -3.06 21.54
C SER A 312 -31.13 -1.92 21.48
N LEU A 313 -30.64 -0.68 21.45
CA LEU A 313 -31.45 0.54 21.53
C LEU A 313 -31.68 1.15 20.15
N TYR A 314 -32.88 0.94 19.62
CA TYR A 314 -33.29 1.51 18.33
C TYR A 314 -34.39 2.56 18.51
N GLY A 315 -34.31 3.67 17.78
CA GLY A 315 -35.33 4.72 17.81
C GLY A 315 -36.72 4.20 17.44
N ASN A 316 -36.79 3.34 16.42
CA ASN A 316 -37.97 2.62 15.93
C ASN A 316 -38.18 1.23 16.58
N GLY A 317 -37.51 0.94 17.71
CA GLY A 317 -37.51 -0.37 18.38
C GLY A 317 -38.29 -0.46 19.70
N ARG A 318 -38.30 -1.66 20.29
CA ARG A 318 -38.89 -1.93 21.62
C ARG A 318 -37.99 -1.40 22.73
N LYS A 319 -38.59 -0.80 23.76
CA LYS A 319 -37.93 -0.28 24.97
C LYS A 319 -38.79 -0.57 26.19
N ASN A 320 -38.91 -1.84 26.55
CA ASN A 320 -39.85 -2.29 27.58
C ASN A 320 -39.11 -2.65 28.88
N ILE A 321 -39.73 -2.34 30.01
CA ILE A 321 -39.37 -2.89 31.32
C ILE A 321 -40.41 -3.97 31.61
N ASP A 322 -39.95 -5.19 31.88
CA ASP A 322 -40.82 -6.34 32.11
C ASP A 322 -40.77 -6.75 33.58
N ILE A 323 -41.93 -7.03 34.15
CA ILE A 323 -42.06 -7.74 35.43
C ILE A 323 -42.79 -9.04 35.14
N ARG A 324 -42.20 -10.18 35.51
CA ARG A 324 -42.76 -11.51 35.24
C ARG A 324 -42.86 -12.30 36.54
N TYR A 325 -43.94 -13.06 36.69
CA TYR A 325 -44.08 -14.02 37.77
C TYR A 325 -44.24 -15.41 37.15
N SER A 326 -43.51 -16.39 37.67
CA SER A 326 -43.54 -17.77 37.16
C SER A 326 -44.20 -18.73 38.15
N ASP A 327 -44.79 -19.80 37.64
CA ASP A 327 -45.38 -20.88 38.46
C ASP A 327 -44.35 -21.50 39.44
N GLY A 328 -43.06 -21.40 39.13
CA GLY A 328 -41.94 -21.79 40.01
C GLY A 328 -41.66 -20.83 41.18
N GLY A 329 -42.44 -19.76 41.34
CA GLY A 329 -42.30 -18.79 42.42
C GLY A 329 -41.22 -17.71 42.21
N PHE A 330 -40.70 -17.58 40.99
CA PHE A 330 -39.79 -16.47 40.68
C PHE A 330 -40.58 -15.22 40.29
N THR A 331 -40.21 -14.11 40.92
CA THR A 331 -40.54 -12.75 40.44
C THR A 331 -39.31 -12.21 39.72
N ASP A 332 -39.43 -11.97 38.42
CA ASP A 332 -38.38 -11.43 37.57
C ASP A 332 -38.64 -9.96 37.24
N VAL A 333 -37.58 -9.16 37.26
CA VAL A 333 -37.55 -7.82 36.68
C VAL A 333 -36.53 -7.83 35.56
N GLY A 334 -36.87 -7.27 34.41
CA GLY A 334 -35.98 -7.23 33.27
C GLY A 334 -36.29 -6.10 32.31
N PHE A 335 -35.50 -6.04 31.26
CA PHE A 335 -35.74 -5.14 30.15
C PHE A 335 -35.68 -5.91 28.84
N THR A 336 -36.50 -5.48 27.89
CA THR A 336 -36.58 -6.04 26.55
C THR A 336 -36.34 -4.94 25.52
N THR A 337 -35.29 -5.10 24.72
CA THR A 337 -34.81 -4.11 23.74
C THR A 337 -34.50 -4.77 22.40
N GLY A 338 -34.68 -4.06 21.29
CA GLY A 338 -34.45 -4.59 19.94
C GLY A 338 -35.54 -4.15 18.96
N THR A 339 -35.76 -4.90 17.88
CA THR A 339 -36.83 -4.60 16.91
C THR A 339 -38.15 -5.22 17.35
N TYR A 340 -39.24 -4.89 16.65
CA TYR A 340 -40.53 -5.51 16.90
C TYR A 340 -40.59 -7.00 16.49
N ARG A 341 -39.69 -7.44 15.61
CA ARG A 341 -39.64 -8.83 15.12
C ARG A 341 -38.62 -9.67 15.87
N VAL A 342 -37.49 -9.08 16.24
CA VAL A 342 -36.39 -9.76 16.94
C VAL A 342 -35.93 -8.89 18.09
N TYR A 343 -35.96 -9.41 19.30
CA TYR A 343 -35.63 -8.66 20.51
C TYR A 343 -34.72 -9.44 21.45
N ASN A 344 -33.98 -8.69 22.25
CA ASN A 344 -33.11 -9.18 23.31
C ASN A 344 -33.79 -8.88 24.65
N SER A 345 -33.86 -9.86 25.53
CA SER A 345 -34.46 -9.74 26.85
C SER A 345 -33.45 -10.15 27.92
N ALA A 346 -33.22 -9.26 28.88
CA ALA A 346 -32.36 -9.51 30.03
C ALA A 346 -33.20 -9.44 31.30
N ILE A 347 -33.12 -10.49 32.12
CA ILE A 347 -33.93 -10.64 33.33
C ILE A 347 -33.07 -11.01 34.55
N ILE A 348 -33.45 -10.47 35.70
CA ILE A 348 -32.99 -10.90 37.01
C ILE A 348 -34.21 -11.22 37.88
N GLY A 349 -34.20 -12.37 38.54
CA GLY A 349 -35.33 -12.84 39.32
C GLY A 349 -34.94 -13.39 40.69
N TYR A 350 -35.89 -13.31 41.60
CA TYR A 350 -35.77 -13.84 42.96
C TYR A 350 -36.93 -14.78 43.26
N ASN A 351 -36.63 -15.94 43.87
CA ASN A 351 -37.65 -16.89 44.27
C ASN A 351 -38.22 -16.52 45.64
N THR A 352 -39.48 -16.10 45.67
CA THR A 352 -40.16 -15.68 46.89
C THR A 352 -40.81 -16.84 47.66
N ASN A 353 -40.92 -18.02 47.06
CA ASN A 353 -41.65 -19.16 47.63
C ASN A 353 -40.76 -20.16 48.36
N LEU A 354 -39.44 -20.10 48.16
CA LEU A 354 -38.48 -20.98 48.83
C LEU A 354 -37.96 -20.35 50.13
N GLN A 355 -37.74 -21.17 51.16
CA GLN A 355 -37.16 -20.72 52.44
C GLN A 355 -35.66 -20.33 52.34
N ARG A 356 -35.04 -20.54 51.18
CA ARG A 356 -33.64 -20.21 50.91
C ARG A 356 -33.56 -19.15 49.81
N ASN A 357 -32.56 -18.27 49.88
CA ASN A 357 -32.36 -17.22 48.88
C ASN A 357 -31.93 -17.86 47.54
N VAL A 358 -32.81 -17.84 46.53
CA VAL A 358 -32.51 -18.33 45.18
C VAL A 358 -32.72 -17.21 44.17
N TYR A 359 -31.71 -16.96 43.34
CA TYR A 359 -31.72 -15.96 42.28
C TYR A 359 -31.65 -16.61 40.90
N ARG A 360 -32.22 -15.95 39.89
CA ARG A 360 -32.15 -16.32 38.47
C ARG A 360 -31.63 -15.15 37.65
N VAL A 361 -30.77 -15.43 36.68
CA VAL A 361 -30.37 -14.47 35.64
C VAL A 361 -30.59 -15.13 34.29
N GLY A 362 -31.09 -14.39 33.31
CA GLY A 362 -31.35 -14.90 31.97
C GLY A 362 -31.12 -13.85 30.90
N LEU A 363 -30.51 -14.27 29.80
CA LEU A 363 -30.44 -13.54 28.54
C LEU A 363 -31.13 -14.38 27.47
N ALA A 364 -32.00 -13.76 26.69
CA ALA A 364 -32.73 -14.43 25.62
C ALA A 364 -32.79 -13.54 24.38
N VAL A 365 -32.74 -14.16 23.20
CA VAL A 365 -33.04 -13.56 21.90
C VAL A 365 -34.28 -14.27 21.37
N GLY A 366 -35.30 -13.53 20.94
CA GLY A 366 -36.56 -14.13 20.47
C GLY A 366 -37.45 -13.20 19.69
#